data_AF-A0A2R6C2E7-F1
#
_entry.id   AF-A0A2R6C2E7-F1
#
_cell.length_a   1.000
_cell.length_b   1.000
_cell.length_c   1.000
_cell.angle_alpha   90.00
_cell.angle_beta   90.00
_cell.angle_gamma   90.00
#
_symmetry.space_group_name_H-M   'P 1'
#
loop_
_entity.id
_entity.type
_entity.pdbx_description
1 polymer ?
#
loop_
_entity_poly.entity_id
_entity_poly.type
_entity_poly.pdbx_seq_one_letter_code
_entity_poly.pdbx_strand_id
1 'polypeptide(L)'
;MFGKRKERALLQKVFGCKEGFELIITQPLGPGVYKKGSIDPYTIFSSFKDEEGKTGALLSFSGIVKAVGKNGKKVKKLVLEAYEESASEVIRRICDELVKKYDLRAAYIYHFVGEFNVGELIVFVFIASKSRNEGYPALVEAVKRYKSEPPIWKKEIYEDGTSEWIVED
;
A
#
# COMPACT_ATOMS: atom_id res chain seq x y z
N MET A 1 -17.36 -30.98 0.82
CA MET A 1 -17.93 -29.63 1.01
C MET A 1 -17.34 -29.02 2.28
N PHE A 2 -16.24 -28.27 2.14
CA PHE A 2 -15.70 -27.46 3.24
C PHE A 2 -16.58 -26.21 3.36
N GLY A 3 -17.26 -26.05 4.50
CA GLY A 3 -18.33 -25.06 4.66
C GLY A 3 -17.84 -23.61 4.64
N LYS A 4 -18.64 -22.74 4.01
CA LYS A 4 -18.52 -21.27 3.90
C LYS A 4 -18.08 -20.53 5.18
N ARG A 5 -18.29 -21.12 6.36
CA ARG A 5 -17.85 -20.56 7.66
C ARG A 5 -16.33 -20.57 7.87
N LYS A 6 -15.62 -21.62 7.41
CA LYS A 6 -14.14 -21.68 7.56
C LYS A 6 -13.43 -20.72 6.61
N GLU A 7 -14.00 -20.53 5.42
CA GLU A 7 -13.52 -19.58 4.40
C GLU A 7 -13.69 -18.12 4.87
N ARG A 8 -14.83 -17.79 5.50
CA ARG A 8 -15.09 -16.48 6.13
C ARG A 8 -14.08 -16.13 7.22
N ALA A 9 -13.70 -17.10 8.05
CA ALA A 9 -12.70 -16.90 9.11
C ALA A 9 -11.27 -16.72 8.56
N LEU A 10 -10.96 -17.33 7.41
CA LEU A 10 -9.67 -17.16 6.73
C LEU A 10 -9.56 -15.79 6.08
N LEU A 11 -10.62 -15.32 5.41
CA LEU A 11 -10.71 -13.98 4.83
C LEU A 11 -10.63 -12.89 5.91
N GLN A 12 -11.33 -13.05 7.04
CA GLN A 12 -11.23 -12.10 8.16
C GLN A 12 -9.81 -11.94 8.72
N LYS A 13 -9.00 -13.00 8.68
CA LYS A 13 -7.61 -13.00 9.16
C LYS A 13 -6.61 -12.39 8.17
N VAL A 14 -6.98 -12.30 6.88
CA VAL A 14 -6.13 -11.80 5.79
C VAL A 14 -6.42 -10.33 5.48
N PHE A 15 -7.65 -9.85 5.73
CA PHE A 15 -8.12 -8.55 5.25
C PHE A 15 -8.43 -7.49 6.33
N GLY A 16 -8.37 -7.82 7.62
CA GLY A 16 -8.50 -6.81 8.69
C GLY A 16 -9.83 -6.03 8.76
N CYS A 17 -10.86 -6.44 8.04
CA CYS A 17 -12.15 -5.72 7.96
C CYS A 17 -13.12 -6.08 9.11
N LYS A 18 -13.94 -5.10 9.52
CA LYS A 18 -15.09 -5.31 10.43
C LYS A 18 -16.19 -6.13 9.74
N GLU A 19 -17.01 -6.83 10.55
CA GLU A 19 -18.15 -7.63 10.05
C GLU A 19 -19.04 -6.82 9.10
N GLY A 20 -19.40 -7.42 7.95
CA GLY A 20 -20.31 -6.84 6.95
C GLY A 20 -19.65 -6.36 5.65
N PHE A 21 -18.35 -6.07 5.67
CA PHE A 21 -17.64 -5.56 4.50
C PHE A 21 -17.14 -6.70 3.60
N GLU A 22 -17.76 -6.87 2.43
CA GLU A 22 -17.28 -7.77 1.37
C GLU A 22 -16.74 -6.90 0.23
N LEU A 23 -15.43 -6.66 0.25
CA LEU A 23 -14.75 -6.06 -0.88
C LEU A 23 -14.75 -7.12 -1.99
N ILE A 24 -15.61 -6.96 -3.00
CA ILE A 24 -15.56 -7.79 -4.20
C ILE A 24 -14.37 -7.29 -5.04
N ILE A 25 -13.15 -7.57 -4.59
CA ILE A 25 -12.02 -7.62 -5.50
C ILE A 25 -12.09 -9.01 -6.15
N THR A 26 -12.33 -9.05 -7.46
CA THR A 26 -12.39 -10.30 -8.24
C THR A 26 -11.07 -11.09 -8.23
N GLN A 27 -10.01 -10.54 -7.64
CA GLN A 27 -8.84 -11.26 -7.11
C GLN A 27 -8.37 -10.58 -5.82
N PRO A 28 -8.39 -11.22 -4.64
CA PRO A 28 -8.18 -10.51 -3.40
C PRO A 28 -6.68 -10.48 -3.09
N LEU A 29 -5.95 -9.59 -3.75
CA LEU A 29 -4.60 -9.24 -3.32
C LEU A 29 -4.75 -8.27 -2.15
N GLY A 30 -4.45 -8.76 -0.93
CA GLY A 30 -4.47 -7.93 0.27
C GLY A 30 -3.37 -6.84 0.24
N PRO A 31 -3.25 -6.01 1.29
CA PRO A 31 -2.13 -5.08 1.36
C PRO A 31 -0.80 -5.85 1.46
N GLY A 32 0.25 -5.34 0.83
CA GLY A 32 1.53 -6.02 0.78
C GLY A 32 2.52 -5.48 -0.26
N VAL A 33 3.56 -6.27 -0.50
CA VAL A 33 4.60 -6.01 -1.51
C VAL A 33 4.36 -6.86 -2.75
N TYR A 34 4.51 -6.24 -3.92
CA TYR A 34 4.16 -6.81 -5.21
C TYR A 34 5.22 -6.52 -6.26
N LYS A 35 5.27 -7.32 -7.33
CA LYS A 35 6.16 -7.02 -8.45
C LYS A 35 5.60 -5.87 -9.27
N LYS A 36 6.47 -5.01 -9.80
CA LYS A 36 6.07 -3.95 -10.73
C LYS A 36 5.14 -4.50 -11.82
N GLY A 37 3.98 -3.86 -11.99
CA GLY A 37 2.98 -4.21 -13.00
C GLY A 37 2.09 -5.41 -12.67
N SER A 38 2.24 -6.04 -11.49
CA SER A 38 1.36 -7.16 -11.11
C SER A 38 -0.01 -6.72 -10.60
N ILE A 39 -0.18 -5.43 -10.28
CA ILE A 39 -1.45 -4.84 -9.86
C ILE A 39 -1.62 -3.49 -10.56
N ASP A 40 -2.80 -3.25 -11.11
CA ASP A 40 -3.20 -1.94 -11.61
C ASP A 40 -3.96 -1.16 -10.51
N PRO A 41 -3.42 -0.02 -10.02
CA PRO A 41 -4.07 0.80 -9.01
C PRO A 41 -5.44 1.32 -9.44
N TYR A 42 -5.65 1.59 -10.73
CA TYR A 42 -6.94 2.08 -11.23
C TYR A 42 -8.01 1.00 -11.12
N THR A 43 -7.67 -0.25 -11.43
CA THR A 43 -8.55 -1.41 -11.21
C THR A 43 -8.93 -1.53 -9.72
N ILE A 44 -7.97 -1.40 -8.80
CA ILE A 44 -8.27 -1.44 -7.36
C ILE A 44 -9.18 -0.27 -6.96
N PHE A 45 -8.86 0.95 -7.37
CA PHE A 45 -9.65 2.14 -7.04
C PHE A 45 -11.08 2.05 -7.57
N SER A 46 -11.25 1.66 -8.83
CA SER A 46 -12.56 1.53 -9.48
C SER A 46 -13.38 0.34 -8.97
N SER A 47 -12.72 -0.68 -8.41
CA SER A 47 -13.40 -1.80 -7.74
C SER A 47 -13.97 -1.45 -6.36
N PHE A 48 -13.63 -0.28 -5.81
CA PHE A 48 -14.12 0.10 -4.49
C PHE A 48 -15.64 0.34 -4.54
N LYS A 49 -16.38 -0.54 -3.87
CA LYS A 49 -17.82 -0.43 -3.70
C LYS A 49 -18.19 -0.80 -2.27
N ASP A 50 -18.85 0.12 -1.59
CA ASP A 50 -19.42 -0.13 -0.26
C ASP A 50 -20.94 -0.32 -0.39
N GLU A 51 -21.39 -1.57 -0.38
CA GLU A 51 -22.81 -1.89 -0.52
C GLU A 51 -23.66 -1.41 0.66
N GLU A 52 -23.04 -1.20 1.82
CA GLU A 52 -23.74 -0.67 2.99
C GLU A 52 -23.90 0.86 2.95
N GLY A 53 -23.22 1.55 2.02
CA GLY A 53 -23.31 3.01 1.87
C GLY A 53 -22.76 3.78 3.08
N LYS A 54 -21.80 3.20 3.80
CA LYS A 54 -21.28 3.73 5.06
C LYS A 54 -19.89 4.38 4.95
N THR A 55 -19.32 4.40 3.75
CA THR A 55 -18.07 5.04 3.39
C THR A 55 -18.36 6.40 2.78
N GLY A 56 -17.99 7.47 3.47
CA GLY A 56 -18.18 8.85 2.99
C GLY A 56 -16.91 9.47 2.41
N ALA A 57 -15.75 8.81 2.55
CA ALA A 57 -14.50 9.25 1.95
C ALA A 57 -13.61 8.08 1.54
N LEU A 58 -13.05 8.15 0.34
CA LEU A 58 -11.96 7.32 -0.14
C LEU A 58 -10.79 8.24 -0.46
N LEU A 59 -9.69 8.08 0.28
CA LEU A 59 -8.48 8.87 0.11
C LEU A 59 -7.37 8.00 -0.46
N SER A 60 -6.54 8.58 -1.30
CA SER A 60 -5.40 7.88 -1.90
C SER A 60 -4.11 8.66 -1.81
N PHE A 61 -2.99 7.96 -1.62
CA PHE A 61 -1.64 8.48 -1.80
C PHE A 61 -0.90 7.62 -2.82
N SER A 62 -0.12 8.26 -3.70
CA SER A 62 0.69 7.60 -4.72
C SER A 62 2.14 8.08 -4.64
N GLY A 63 3.07 7.17 -4.42
CA GLY A 63 4.50 7.46 -4.43
C GLY A 63 5.06 7.31 -5.84
N ILE A 64 5.67 8.38 -6.35
CA ILE A 64 6.23 8.47 -7.70
C ILE A 64 7.74 8.68 -7.63
N VAL A 65 8.50 8.01 -8.51
CA VAL A 65 9.96 8.21 -8.60
C VAL A 65 10.27 9.65 -9.06
N LYS A 66 11.08 10.35 -8.26
CA LYS A 66 11.52 11.73 -8.55
C LYS A 66 12.73 11.74 -9.49
N ALA A 67 12.85 12.81 -10.28
CA ALA A 67 14.00 13.04 -11.16
C ALA A 67 15.28 13.46 -10.41
N VAL A 68 15.14 13.93 -9.16
CA VAL A 68 16.24 14.42 -8.33
C VAL A 68 16.23 13.67 -7.00
N GLY A 69 17.37 13.07 -6.66
CA GLY A 69 17.59 12.31 -5.44
C GLY A 69 17.79 13.21 -4.21
N LYS A 70 17.86 12.62 -3.02
CA LYS A 70 18.08 13.37 -1.76
C LYS A 70 19.40 14.16 -1.77
N ASN A 71 20.43 13.63 -2.44
CA ASN A 71 21.76 14.25 -2.58
C ASN A 71 21.83 15.33 -3.68
N GLY A 72 20.70 15.69 -4.30
CA GLY A 72 20.63 16.68 -5.38
C GLY A 72 21.06 16.18 -6.76
N LYS A 73 21.50 14.91 -6.89
CA LYS A 73 21.88 14.32 -8.17
C LYS A 73 20.65 13.95 -9.01
N LYS A 74 20.82 13.97 -10.34
CA LYS A 74 19.80 13.51 -11.29
C LYS A 74 19.70 11.99 -11.28
N VAL A 75 18.51 11.49 -10.93
CA VAL A 75 18.19 10.07 -10.87
C VAL A 75 17.77 9.60 -12.26
N LYS A 76 18.41 8.53 -12.73
CA LYS A 76 18.04 7.82 -13.96
C LYS A 76 16.95 6.79 -13.69
N LYS A 77 17.13 5.97 -12.65
CA LYS A 77 16.18 4.94 -12.23
C LYS A 77 16.28 4.66 -10.75
N LEU A 78 15.23 4.04 -10.22
CA LEU A 78 15.13 3.56 -8.86
C LEU A 78 15.01 2.05 -8.82
N VAL A 79 15.79 1.39 -7.97
CA VAL A 79 15.65 -0.04 -7.69
C VAL A 79 15.10 -0.18 -6.28
N LEU A 80 14.02 -0.95 -6.16
CA LEU A 80 13.38 -1.30 -4.90
C LEU A 80 13.46 -2.80 -4.69
N GLU A 81 14.06 -3.20 -3.58
CA GLU A 81 14.22 -4.58 -3.17
C GLU A 81 13.56 -4.78 -1.80
N ALA A 82 13.03 -5.97 -1.53
CA ALA A 82 12.42 -6.29 -0.25
C ALA A 82 12.55 -7.78 0.07
N TYR A 83 12.52 -8.10 1.35
CA TYR A 83 12.14 -9.45 1.75
C TYR A 83 10.61 -9.52 1.71
N GLU A 84 10.07 -9.87 0.54
CA GLU A 84 8.67 -9.66 0.15
C GLU A 84 7.65 -10.17 1.19
N GLU A 85 7.88 -11.35 1.75
CA GLU A 85 7.00 -11.96 2.75
C GLU A 85 6.94 -11.15 4.05
N SER A 86 8.10 -10.87 4.64
CA SER A 86 8.19 -10.08 5.89
C SER A 86 7.72 -8.64 5.70
N ALA A 87 8.06 -8.00 4.57
CA ALA A 87 7.58 -6.66 4.26
C ALA A 87 6.06 -6.63 4.08
N SER A 88 5.48 -7.65 3.45
CA SER A 88 4.03 -7.77 3.32
C SER A 88 3.35 -8.00 4.67
N GLU A 89 3.93 -8.79 5.57
CA GLU A 89 3.41 -8.97 6.94
C GLU A 89 3.38 -7.65 7.72
N VAL A 90 4.45 -6.87 7.66
CA VAL A 90 4.53 -5.56 8.31
C VAL A 90 3.48 -4.61 7.72
N ILE A 91 3.35 -4.56 6.39
CA ILE A 91 2.32 -3.76 5.71
C ILE A 91 0.91 -4.16 6.15
N ARG A 92 0.59 -5.46 6.17
CA ARG A 92 -0.71 -5.95 6.66
C ARG A 92 -0.99 -5.51 8.09
N ARG A 93 0.01 -5.64 8.97
CA ARG A 93 -0.09 -5.19 10.37
C ARG A 93 -0.39 -3.69 10.47
N ILE A 94 0.31 -2.85 9.70
CA ILE A 94 0.07 -1.39 9.67
C ILE A 94 -1.38 -1.12 9.27
N CYS A 95 -1.88 -1.74 8.20
CA CYS A 95 -3.26 -1.57 7.74
C CYS A 95 -4.27 -1.98 8.83
N ASP A 96 -4.10 -3.14 9.46
CA ASP A 96 -4.98 -3.65 10.51
C ASP A 96 -5.03 -2.70 11.73
N GLU A 97 -3.88 -2.17 12.13
CA GLU A 97 -3.78 -1.24 13.25
C GLU A 97 -4.44 0.11 12.93
N LEU A 98 -4.26 0.63 11.71
CA LEU A 98 -4.92 1.86 11.26
C LEU A 98 -6.44 1.70 11.23
N VAL A 99 -6.93 0.57 10.71
CA VAL A 99 -8.37 0.27 10.68
C VAL A 99 -8.96 0.29 12.09
N LYS A 100 -8.28 -0.33 13.05
CA LYS A 100 -8.72 -0.35 14.46
C LYS A 100 -8.63 1.04 15.10
N LYS A 101 -7.51 1.74 14.92
CA LYS A 101 -7.21 3.03 15.57
C LYS A 101 -8.15 4.14 15.14
N TYR A 102 -8.47 4.22 13.85
CA TYR A 102 -9.26 5.31 13.26
C TYR A 102 -10.71 4.90 12.93
N ASP A 103 -11.15 3.70 13.31
CA ASP A 103 -12.47 3.16 12.96
C ASP A 103 -12.75 3.22 11.44
N LEU A 104 -11.74 2.83 10.65
CA LEU A 104 -11.83 2.87 9.19
C LEU A 104 -12.71 1.74 8.67
N ARG A 105 -13.20 1.92 7.44
CA ARG A 105 -13.85 0.86 6.67
C ARG A 105 -12.83 -0.10 6.11
N ALA A 106 -11.75 0.45 5.55
CA ALA A 106 -10.61 -0.31 5.08
C ALA A 106 -9.35 0.56 4.97
N ALA A 107 -8.20 -0.08 5.01
CA ALA A 107 -6.90 0.51 4.70
C ALA A 107 -6.10 -0.48 3.86
N TYR A 108 -5.50 0.00 2.78
CA TYR A 108 -4.64 -0.82 1.93
C TYR A 108 -3.39 -0.07 1.56
N ILE A 109 -2.24 -0.75 1.64
CA ILE A 109 -0.96 -0.26 1.17
C ILE A 109 -0.43 -1.32 0.21
N TYR A 110 -0.16 -0.91 -1.02
CA TYR A 110 0.41 -1.75 -2.05
C TYR A 110 1.73 -1.14 -2.47
N HIS A 111 2.83 -1.81 -2.12
CA HIS A 111 4.17 -1.37 -2.48
C HIS A 111 4.70 -2.26 -3.60
N PHE A 112 5.46 -1.68 -4.53
CA PHE A 112 6.07 -2.43 -5.61
C PHE A 112 7.58 -2.59 -5.42
N VAL A 113 8.12 -3.72 -5.91
CA VAL A 113 9.55 -3.99 -6.03
C VAL A 113 9.95 -4.17 -7.50
N GLY A 114 11.22 -3.95 -7.78
CA GLY A 114 11.80 -3.99 -9.13
C GLY A 114 12.50 -2.68 -9.51
N GLU A 115 12.68 -2.47 -10.81
CA GLU A 115 13.29 -1.27 -11.37
C GLU A 115 12.24 -0.29 -11.91
N PHE A 116 12.42 0.98 -11.58
CA PHE A 116 11.49 2.05 -11.90
C PHE A 116 12.19 3.25 -12.54
N ASN A 117 11.67 3.72 -13.66
CA ASN A 117 12.07 4.98 -14.28
C ASN A 117 11.49 6.16 -13.49
N VAL A 118 12.08 7.33 -13.69
CA VAL A 118 11.52 8.60 -13.21
C VAL A 118 10.07 8.75 -13.67
N GLY A 119 9.18 9.18 -12.76
CA GLY A 119 7.76 9.35 -13.05
C GLY A 119 6.91 8.09 -12.86
N GLU A 120 7.50 6.92 -12.61
CA GLU A 120 6.73 5.70 -12.38
C GLU A 120 6.24 5.58 -10.92
N LEU A 121 5.11 4.91 -10.76
CA LEU A 121 4.49 4.59 -9.48
C LEU A 121 5.20 3.43 -8.78
N ILE A 122 5.52 3.62 -7.51
CA ILE A 122 6.22 2.62 -6.68
C ILE A 122 5.39 2.15 -5.48
N VAL A 123 4.40 2.93 -5.05
CA VAL A 123 3.52 2.58 -3.94
C VAL A 123 2.21 3.32 -4.09
N PHE A 124 1.11 2.69 -3.69
CA PHE A 124 -0.17 3.36 -3.56
C PHE A 124 -0.89 2.91 -2.29
N VAL A 125 -1.55 3.87 -1.66
CA VAL A 125 -2.26 3.70 -0.38
C VAL A 125 -3.70 4.10 -0.57
N PHE A 126 -4.65 3.32 -0.06
CA PHE A 126 -6.07 3.65 0.02
C PHE A 126 -6.56 3.63 1.46
N ILE A 127 -7.33 4.65 1.82
CA ILE A 127 -8.01 4.77 3.11
C ILE A 127 -9.49 5.02 2.85
N ALA A 128 -10.33 4.07 3.24
CA ALA A 128 -11.78 4.19 3.21
C ALA A 128 -12.31 4.51 4.61
N SER A 129 -12.99 5.63 4.77
CA SER A 129 -13.46 6.13 6.07
C SER A 129 -14.90 6.64 6.00
N LYS A 130 -15.52 6.78 7.19
CA LYS A 130 -16.86 7.38 7.32
C LYS A 130 -16.87 8.84 6.85
N SER A 131 -15.83 9.60 7.19
CA SER A 131 -15.64 10.96 6.73
C SER A 131 -14.16 11.28 6.51
N ARG A 132 -13.89 12.45 5.93
CA ARG A 132 -12.52 12.95 5.78
C ARG A 132 -11.79 13.18 7.11
N ASN A 133 -12.52 13.37 8.21
CA ASN A 133 -11.94 13.70 9.52
C ASN A 133 -11.10 12.55 10.07
N GLU A 134 -11.56 11.30 9.87
CA GLU A 134 -10.81 10.11 10.25
C GLU A 134 -9.79 9.71 9.17
N GLY A 135 -10.14 9.94 7.90
CA GLY A 135 -9.36 9.48 6.76
C GLY A 135 -8.01 10.20 6.60
N TYR A 136 -7.98 11.54 6.72
CA TYR A 136 -6.73 12.30 6.54
C TYR A 136 -5.63 11.91 7.53
N PRO A 137 -5.86 11.91 8.86
CA PRO A 137 -4.81 11.52 9.80
C PRO A 137 -4.37 10.06 9.61
N ALA A 138 -5.30 9.16 9.27
CA ALA A 138 -4.98 7.77 8.95
C ALA A 138 -4.08 7.64 7.72
N LEU A 139 -4.33 8.41 6.65
CA LEU A 139 -3.50 8.40 5.45
C LEU A 139 -2.07 8.91 5.74
N VAL A 140 -1.95 9.99 6.51
CA VAL A 140 -0.65 10.55 6.90
C VAL A 140 0.15 9.53 7.73
N GLU A 141 -0.50 8.88 8.69
CA GLU A 141 0.14 7.85 9.50
C GLU A 141 0.52 6.62 8.66
N ALA A 142 -0.35 6.16 7.74
CA ALA A 142 -0.04 5.08 6.81
C ALA A 142 1.25 5.38 6.02
N VAL A 143 1.36 6.58 5.46
CA VAL A 143 2.52 7.00 4.67
C VAL A 143 3.78 7.06 5.50
N LYS A 144 3.70 7.55 6.74
CA LYS A 144 4.83 7.58 7.67
C LYS A 144 5.29 6.17 8.01
N ARG A 145 4.35 5.26 8.32
CA ARG A 145 4.65 3.92 8.82
C ARG A 145 5.20 2.97 7.76
N TYR A 146 4.64 2.96 6.54
CA TYR A 146 5.16 2.06 5.50
C TYR A 146 6.58 2.44 5.03
N LYS A 147 6.97 3.69 5.22
CA LYS A 147 8.29 4.19 4.85
C LYS A 147 9.40 3.70 5.77
N SER A 148 9.07 3.48 7.05
CA SER A 148 10.07 3.18 8.08
C SER A 148 10.00 1.77 8.66
N GLU A 149 8.84 1.11 8.63
CA GLU A 149 8.68 -0.21 9.29
C GLU A 149 8.99 -1.42 8.40
N PRO A 150 8.51 -1.52 7.13
CA PRO A 150 8.77 -2.68 6.29
C PRO A 150 10.24 -2.73 5.82
N PRO A 151 10.87 -3.92 5.78
CA PRO A 151 12.21 -4.10 5.23
C PRO A 151 12.21 -3.99 3.69
N ILE A 152 12.14 -2.75 3.20
CA ILE A 152 12.21 -2.39 1.78
C ILE A 152 13.40 -1.43 1.59
N TRP A 153 14.31 -1.79 0.70
CA TRP A 153 15.52 -1.02 0.42
C TRP A 153 15.41 -0.32 -0.92
N LYS A 154 15.87 0.94 -0.93
CA LYS A 154 15.82 1.82 -2.08
C LYS A 154 17.23 2.11 -2.56
N LYS A 155 17.51 1.88 -3.84
CA LYS A 155 18.77 2.25 -4.49
C LYS A 155 18.50 3.21 -5.64
N GLU A 156 19.11 4.38 -5.59
CA GLU A 156 19.08 5.35 -6.68
C GLU A 156 20.25 5.07 -7.65
N ILE A 157 19.94 5.04 -8.94
CA ILE A 157 20.93 5.00 -10.01
C ILE A 157 20.92 6.37 -10.69
N TYR A 158 22.08 7.00 -10.78
CA TYR A 158 22.21 8.37 -11.27
C TYR A 158 22.60 8.41 -12.77
N GLU A 159 22.39 9.57 -13.40
CA GLU A 159 22.76 9.78 -14.82
C GLU A 159 24.27 9.69 -15.07
N ASP A 160 25.09 10.00 -14.06
CA ASP A 160 26.56 9.94 -14.11
C ASP A 160 27.10 8.49 -14.02
N GLY A 161 26.22 7.49 -13.92
CA GLY A 161 26.56 6.07 -13.78
C GLY A 161 26.83 5.63 -12.35
N THR A 162 26.87 6.54 -11.37
CA THR A 162 27.00 6.18 -9.95
C THR A 162 25.67 5.69 -9.36
N SER A 163 25.74 5.05 -8.19
CA SER A 163 24.54 4.58 -7.48
C SER A 163 24.71 4.63 -5.98
N GLU A 164 23.60 4.83 -5.26
CA GLU A 164 23.59 4.94 -3.80
C GLU A 164 22.39 4.22 -3.19
N TRP A 165 22.62 3.46 -2.12
CA TRP A 165 21.55 2.94 -1.28
C TRP A 165 21.05 4.04 -0.36
N ILE A 166 19.76 4.32 -0.43
CA ILE A 166 19.12 5.37 0.35
C ILE A 166 18.64 4.77 1.66
N VAL A 167 19.11 5.34 2.77
CA VAL A 167 18.54 5.10 4.10
C VAL A 167 17.46 6.17 4.31
N GLU A 168 16.23 5.75 4.62
CA GLU A 168 15.18 6.69 5.02
C GLU A 168 15.42 7.18 6.46
N ASP A 169 14.94 8.40 6.75
CA ASP A 169 15.03 9.04 8.07
C ASP A 169 13.76 8.76 8.89
#